data_AF-A0A7Y9J8A8-F1
#
_entry.id   AF-A0A7Y9J8A8-F1
#
_cell.length_a   1.000
_cell.length_b   1.000
_cell.length_c   1.000
_cell.angle_alpha   90.00
_cell.angle_beta   90.00
_cell.angle_gamma   90.00
#
_symmetry.space_group_name_H-M   'P 1'
#
loop_
_entity.id
_entity.type
_entity.pdbx_description
1 polymer ?
#
loop_
_entity_poly.entity_id
_entity_poly.type
_entity_poly.pdbx_seq_one_letter_code
_entity_poly.pdbx_strand_id
1 'polypeptide(L)'
;MSAVLSSWNRFSGSLPGRLLVSGAVWLRAPYFLTAAPVISELDQKHSRVRMAKWWLVHNHLGTVHAIASCNLAEYAMGVLAEAAVPPGHRWIPIGMEVRYLATATTSVTADAQWATPPTFGPDKEDATVEVAIRDDRGTEAVHASIRLRISPRPPR
;
A
#
# COMPACT_ATOMS: atom_id res chain seq x y z
N MET A 1 9.48 4.65 -16.04
CA MET A 1 8.84 3.54 -15.29
C MET A 1 9.58 3.41 -13.97
N SER A 2 8.87 3.32 -12.84
CA SER A 2 9.51 3.18 -11.53
C SER A 2 10.22 1.84 -11.37
N ALA A 3 11.29 1.83 -10.57
CA ALA A 3 12.08 0.65 -10.25
C ALA A 3 11.24 -0.47 -9.60
N VAL A 4 10.20 -0.10 -8.83
CA VAL A 4 9.29 -1.06 -8.20
C VAL A 4 8.45 -1.78 -9.24
N LEU A 5 7.79 -1.03 -10.15
CA LEU A 5 6.95 -1.62 -11.20
C LEU A 5 7.77 -2.45 -12.19
N SER A 6 8.99 -2.03 -12.55
CA SER A 6 9.87 -2.83 -13.41
C SER A 6 10.30 -4.14 -12.74
N SER A 7 10.59 -4.11 -11.44
CA SER A 7 10.95 -5.31 -10.68
C SER A 7 9.75 -6.24 -10.54
N TRP A 8 8.57 -5.68 -10.28
CA TRP A 8 7.32 -6.42 -10.22
C TRP A 8 7.02 -7.16 -11.54
N ASN A 9 7.06 -6.47 -12.67
CA ASN A 9 6.79 -7.08 -13.98
C ASN A 9 7.78 -8.22 -14.32
N ARG A 10 9.00 -8.17 -13.77
CA ARG A 10 10.04 -9.18 -14.03
C ARG A 10 9.93 -10.40 -13.11
N PHE A 11 9.56 -10.21 -11.84
CA PHE A 11 9.72 -11.25 -10.81
C PHE A 11 8.40 -11.76 -10.21
N SER A 12 7.27 -11.08 -10.41
CA SER A 12 6.00 -11.40 -9.74
C SER A 12 5.31 -12.70 -10.19
N GLY A 13 5.83 -13.37 -11.22
CA GLY A 13 5.31 -14.64 -11.73
C GLY A 13 5.40 -15.82 -10.76
N SER A 14 6.11 -15.67 -9.64
CA SER A 14 6.22 -16.69 -8.58
C SER A 14 6.14 -16.07 -7.19
N LEU A 15 5.72 -16.86 -6.19
CA LEU A 15 5.66 -16.41 -4.79
C LEU A 15 7.02 -15.90 -4.25
N PRO A 16 8.17 -16.59 -4.49
CA PRO A 16 9.48 -16.08 -4.08
C PRO A 16 9.79 -14.72 -4.71
N GLY A 17 9.45 -14.51 -5.98
CA GLY A 17 9.68 -13.23 -6.64
C GLY A 17 8.80 -12.11 -6.09
N ARG A 18 7.54 -12.40 -5.73
CA ARG A 18 6.67 -11.43 -5.02
C ARG A 18 7.23 -11.06 -3.65
N LEU A 19 7.75 -12.04 -2.91
CA LEU A 19 8.42 -11.81 -1.63
C LEU A 19 9.69 -10.98 -1.78
N LEU A 20 10.49 -11.20 -2.83
CA LEU A 20 11.68 -10.39 -3.12
C LEU A 20 11.33 -8.92 -3.37
N VAL A 21 10.34 -8.66 -4.22
CA VAL A 21 9.89 -7.28 -4.50
C VAL A 21 9.30 -6.64 -3.24
N SER A 22 8.49 -7.39 -2.50
CA SER A 22 7.88 -6.88 -1.26
C SER A 22 8.96 -6.57 -0.20
N GLY A 23 9.94 -7.45 -0.07
CA GLY A 23 11.09 -7.31 0.82
C GLY A 23 12.00 -6.14 0.50
N ALA A 24 12.19 -5.82 -0.79
CA ALA A 24 12.93 -4.63 -1.18
C ALA A 24 12.29 -3.33 -0.67
N VAL A 25 10.95 -3.29 -0.58
CA VAL A 25 10.23 -2.16 0.02
C VAL A 25 10.44 -2.13 1.54
N TRP A 26 10.38 -3.29 2.21
CA TRP A 26 10.65 -3.39 3.64
C TRP A 26 12.06 -2.89 4.02
N LEU A 27 13.08 -3.19 3.19
CA LEU A 27 14.44 -2.72 3.44
C LEU A 27 14.58 -1.19 3.34
N ARG A 28 13.74 -0.54 2.52
CA ARG A 28 13.70 0.93 2.43
C ARG A 28 12.94 1.57 3.59
N ALA A 29 11.90 0.89 4.09
CA ALA A 29 11.06 1.36 5.19
C ALA A 29 10.82 0.20 6.18
N PRO A 30 11.75 -0.02 7.14
CA PRO A 30 11.78 -1.20 8.00
C PRO A 30 10.52 -1.43 8.84
N TYR A 31 9.76 -0.37 9.15
CA TYR A 31 8.55 -0.50 9.96
C TYR A 31 7.49 -1.42 9.32
N PHE A 32 7.48 -1.55 7.99
CA PHE A 32 6.58 -2.48 7.29
C PHE A 32 6.83 -3.95 7.65
N LEU A 33 8.03 -4.32 8.12
CA LEU A 33 8.33 -5.68 8.57
C LEU A 33 7.42 -6.15 9.71
N THR A 34 6.89 -5.23 10.51
CA THR A 34 5.96 -5.56 11.61
C THR A 34 4.66 -6.20 11.09
N ALA A 35 4.24 -5.82 9.88
CA ALA A 35 3.07 -6.37 9.19
C ALA A 35 3.45 -7.46 8.17
N ALA A 36 4.71 -7.50 7.71
CA ALA A 36 5.20 -8.37 6.63
C ALA A 36 4.26 -8.45 5.40
N PRO A 37 3.85 -7.30 4.84
CA PRO A 37 2.88 -7.25 3.73
C PRO A 37 3.49 -7.80 2.43
N VAL A 38 2.73 -8.62 1.70
CA VAL A 38 3.15 -9.23 0.44
C VAL A 38 2.29 -8.70 -0.71
N ILE A 39 2.92 -8.10 -1.71
CA ILE A 39 2.24 -7.62 -2.92
C ILE A 39 1.73 -8.84 -3.71
N SER A 40 0.44 -8.84 -4.05
CA SER A 40 -0.18 -9.87 -4.90
C SER A 40 -0.50 -9.38 -6.31
N GLU A 41 -0.89 -8.11 -6.46
CA GLU A 41 -1.12 -7.44 -7.75
C GLU A 41 -0.59 -6.01 -7.69
N LEU A 42 -0.06 -5.53 -8.82
CA LEU A 42 0.44 -4.16 -8.92
C LEU A 42 0.44 -3.73 -10.39
N ASP A 43 -0.22 -2.61 -10.66
CA ASP A 43 -0.08 -1.82 -11.88
C ASP A 43 -0.04 -0.32 -11.55
N GLN A 44 -0.27 0.56 -12.54
CA GLN A 44 -0.23 2.02 -12.34
C GLN A 44 -1.53 2.61 -11.76
N LYS A 45 -2.61 1.83 -11.72
CA LYS A 45 -3.96 2.24 -11.31
C LYS A 45 -4.38 1.59 -10.00
N HIS A 46 -3.90 0.40 -9.72
CA HIS A 46 -4.28 -0.43 -8.58
C HIS A 46 -3.09 -1.19 -8.00
N SER A 47 -3.15 -1.44 -6.69
CA SER A 47 -2.32 -2.44 -6.05
C SER A 47 -3.14 -3.28 -5.08
N ARG A 48 -2.75 -4.55 -4.96
CA ARG A 48 -3.30 -5.48 -3.98
C ARG A 48 -2.18 -6.05 -3.13
N VAL A 49 -2.35 -5.98 -1.82
CA VAL A 49 -1.34 -6.40 -0.84
C VAL A 49 -2.00 -7.25 0.23
N ARG A 50 -1.40 -8.40 0.53
CA ARG A 50 -1.87 -9.32 1.57
C ARG A 50 -1.04 -9.22 2.83
N MET A 51 -1.70 -9.24 3.99
CA MET A 51 -1.07 -9.39 5.30
C MET A 51 -1.62 -10.65 5.96
N ALA A 52 -0.72 -11.59 6.28
CA ALA A 52 -1.08 -12.75 7.09
C ALA A 52 -1.46 -12.31 8.50
N LYS A 53 -2.48 -12.95 9.10
CA LYS A 53 -2.76 -12.79 10.52
C LYS A 53 -1.78 -13.65 11.32
N TRP A 54 -1.02 -13.00 12.20
CA TRP A 54 -0.03 -13.63 13.06
C TRP A 54 0.15 -12.83 14.36
N TRP A 55 0.81 -13.41 15.35
CA TRP A 55 0.82 -12.90 16.72
C TRP A 55 1.34 -11.45 16.86
N LEU A 56 2.25 -11.00 15.99
CA LEU A 56 2.76 -9.62 16.01
C LEU A 56 1.75 -8.56 15.54
N VAL A 57 0.71 -8.96 14.80
CA VAL A 57 -0.33 -8.03 14.32
C VAL A 57 -1.64 -8.20 15.07
N HIS A 58 -1.65 -8.92 16.20
CA HIS A 58 -2.85 -9.06 17.02
C HIS A 58 -3.09 -7.84 17.90
N ASN A 59 -4.36 -7.50 18.12
CA ASN A 59 -4.78 -6.69 19.25
C ASN A 59 -5.06 -7.55 20.49
N HIS A 60 -5.46 -6.90 21.58
CA HIS A 60 -5.83 -7.53 22.85
C HIS A 60 -7.01 -8.52 22.75
N LEU A 61 -7.75 -8.53 21.63
CA LEU A 61 -8.83 -9.47 21.35
C LEU A 61 -8.39 -10.65 20.46
N GLY A 62 -7.11 -10.75 20.09
CA GLY A 62 -6.60 -11.79 19.19
C GLY A 62 -7.06 -11.64 17.73
N THR A 63 -7.44 -10.42 17.33
CA THR A 63 -7.86 -10.06 15.96
C THR A 63 -6.85 -9.09 15.35
N VAL A 64 -6.93 -8.81 14.05
CA VAL A 64 -5.96 -7.90 13.41
C VAL A 64 -6.01 -6.52 14.06
N HIS A 65 -4.85 -6.01 14.45
CA HIS A 65 -4.70 -4.71 15.09
C HIS A 65 -5.07 -3.58 14.14
N ALA A 66 -5.78 -2.58 14.65
CA ALA A 66 -6.20 -1.41 13.87
C ALA A 66 -5.00 -0.73 13.18
N ILE A 67 -3.92 -0.50 13.92
CA ILE A 67 -2.68 0.09 13.38
C ILE A 67 -1.94 -0.84 12.42
N ALA A 68 -2.04 -2.16 12.56
CA ALA A 68 -1.48 -3.07 11.55
C ALA A 68 -2.24 -2.94 10.22
N SER A 69 -3.56 -2.69 10.29
CA SER A 69 -4.36 -2.38 9.10
C SER A 69 -3.97 -1.02 8.50
N CYS A 70 -3.71 0.00 9.30
CA CYS A 70 -3.19 1.28 8.80
C CYS A 70 -1.81 1.10 8.13
N ASN A 71 -0.92 0.32 8.73
CA ASN A 71 0.40 0.00 8.18
C ASN A 71 0.27 -0.71 6.82
N LEU A 72 -0.65 -1.67 6.71
CA LEU A 72 -0.96 -2.33 5.44
C LEU A 72 -1.54 -1.36 4.40
N ALA A 73 -2.44 -0.46 4.82
CA ALA A 73 -3.01 0.54 3.91
C ALA A 73 -1.94 1.48 3.36
N GLU A 74 -1.04 1.94 4.21
CA GLU A 74 0.06 2.82 3.83
C GLU A 74 1.06 2.12 2.91
N TYR A 75 1.32 0.83 3.15
CA TYR A 75 2.14 0.03 2.23
C TYR A 75 1.48 -0.12 0.85
N ALA A 76 0.19 -0.47 0.79
CA ALA A 76 -0.54 -0.65 -0.46
C ALA A 76 -0.61 0.66 -1.27
N MET A 77 -0.95 1.77 -0.61
CA MET A 77 -0.89 3.09 -1.22
C MET A 77 0.54 3.41 -1.71
N GLY A 78 1.56 3.14 -0.89
CA GLY A 78 2.94 3.48 -1.22
C GLY A 78 3.47 2.74 -2.43
N VAL A 79 3.16 1.44 -2.58
CA VAL A 79 3.58 0.67 -3.76
C VAL A 79 2.83 1.11 -5.02
N LEU A 80 1.56 1.52 -4.91
CA LEU A 80 0.81 2.12 -6.01
C LEU A 80 1.42 3.47 -6.42
N ALA A 81 1.72 4.34 -5.45
CA ALA A 81 2.37 5.62 -5.71
C ALA A 81 3.74 5.43 -6.36
N GLU A 82 4.56 4.49 -5.86
CA GLU A 82 5.81 4.12 -6.49
C GLU A 82 5.60 3.63 -7.92
N ALA A 83 4.57 2.84 -8.22
CA ALA A 83 4.33 2.32 -9.56
C ALA A 83 3.83 3.40 -10.56
N ALA A 84 2.99 4.31 -10.09
CA ALA A 84 2.29 5.28 -10.92
C ALA A 84 3.07 6.60 -11.11
N VAL A 85 3.73 7.11 -10.06
CA VAL A 85 4.38 8.42 -10.09
C VAL A 85 5.64 8.38 -10.98
N PRO A 86 5.77 9.27 -11.97
CA PRO A 86 6.90 9.27 -12.88
C PRO A 86 8.20 9.71 -12.17
N PRO A 87 9.39 9.33 -12.68
CA PRO A 87 10.68 9.66 -12.06
C PRO A 87 10.98 11.15 -11.89
N GLY A 88 10.32 12.01 -12.69
CA GLY A 88 10.41 13.47 -12.61
C GLY A 88 9.67 14.08 -11.43
N HIS A 89 8.87 13.28 -10.70
CA HIS A 89 8.06 13.71 -9.57
C HIS A 89 8.49 12.98 -8.29
N ARG A 90 8.01 13.49 -7.17
CA ARG A 90 8.06 12.86 -5.85
C ARG A 90 6.69 12.95 -5.21
N TRP A 91 6.44 12.07 -4.25
CA TRP A 91 5.20 12.03 -3.50
C TRP A 91 5.50 11.92 -2.00
N ILE A 92 4.57 12.38 -1.17
CA ILE A 92 4.63 12.21 0.28
C ILE A 92 3.20 12.13 0.86
N PRO A 93 2.91 11.23 1.80
CA PRO A 93 1.64 11.24 2.52
C PRO A 93 1.49 12.52 3.35
N ILE A 94 0.31 13.14 3.28
CA ILE A 94 -0.02 14.38 4.02
C ILE A 94 -1.27 14.23 4.90
N GLY A 95 -1.93 13.08 4.86
CA GLY A 95 -3.05 12.77 5.72
C GLY A 95 -3.62 11.38 5.44
N MET A 96 -4.22 10.79 6.46
CA MET A 96 -4.91 9.51 6.36
C MET A 96 -6.14 9.56 7.25
N GLU A 97 -7.30 9.26 6.67
CA GLU A 97 -8.55 9.02 7.40
C GLU A 97 -8.84 7.52 7.38
N VAL A 98 -9.22 6.94 8.52
CA VAL A 98 -9.47 5.50 8.64
C VAL A 98 -10.81 5.25 9.31
N ARG A 99 -11.60 4.36 8.73
CA ARG A 99 -12.87 3.86 9.28
C ARG A 99 -12.72 2.38 9.62
N TYR A 100 -13.00 2.01 10.87
CA TYR A 100 -13.05 0.62 11.31
C TYR A 100 -14.49 0.13 11.21
N LEU A 101 -14.76 -0.71 10.22
CA LEU A 101 -16.11 -1.14 9.84
C LEU A 101 -16.49 -2.47 10.49
N ALA A 102 -15.52 -3.38 10.62
CA ALA A 102 -15.72 -4.69 11.23
C ALA A 102 -14.42 -5.22 11.84
N THR A 103 -14.55 -6.25 12.68
CA THR A 103 -13.40 -6.93 13.27
C THR A 103 -12.80 -7.94 12.28
N ALA A 104 -11.52 -7.78 11.94
CA ALA A 104 -10.80 -8.72 11.08
C ALA A 104 -10.27 -9.94 11.88
N THR A 105 -10.95 -11.08 11.73
CA THR A 105 -10.62 -12.32 12.46
C THR A 105 -9.66 -13.26 11.71
N THR A 106 -9.47 -13.04 10.41
CA THR A 106 -8.57 -13.81 9.52
C THR A 106 -7.41 -12.95 9.04
N SER A 107 -6.62 -13.46 8.08
CA SER A 107 -5.71 -12.61 7.31
C SER A 107 -6.51 -11.60 6.49
N VAL A 108 -5.84 -10.54 6.05
CA VAL A 108 -6.50 -9.44 5.34
C VAL A 108 -5.76 -9.08 4.04
N THR A 109 -6.50 -8.49 3.11
CA THR A 109 -6.03 -8.02 1.82
C THR A 109 -6.45 -6.58 1.64
N ALA A 110 -5.49 -5.71 1.34
CA ALA A 110 -5.71 -4.31 1.01
C ALA A 110 -5.74 -4.13 -0.52
N ASP A 111 -6.83 -3.57 -1.02
CA ASP A 111 -6.99 -3.10 -2.40
C ASP A 111 -6.87 -1.58 -2.40
N ALA A 112 -5.82 -1.04 -3.01
CA ALA A 112 -5.57 0.39 -3.12
C ALA A 112 -5.75 0.87 -4.56
N GLN A 113 -6.44 2.00 -4.73
CA GLN A 113 -6.65 2.64 -6.03
C GLN A 113 -6.78 4.17 -5.88
N TRP A 114 -6.47 4.91 -6.95
CA TRP A 114 -6.67 6.35 -6.97
C TRP A 114 -8.16 6.69 -6.93
N ALA A 115 -8.58 7.57 -6.02
CA ALA A 115 -9.93 8.16 -6.03
C ALA A 115 -10.16 8.95 -7.33
N THR A 116 -9.12 9.67 -7.76
CA THR A 116 -9.01 10.31 -9.08
C THR A 116 -7.54 10.25 -9.48
N PRO A 117 -7.19 9.69 -10.66
CA PRO A 117 -5.80 9.60 -11.08
C PRO A 117 -5.12 10.98 -11.16
N PRO A 118 -3.90 11.13 -10.62
CA PRO A 118 -3.12 12.37 -10.72
C PRO A 118 -2.69 12.65 -12.16
N THR A 119 -2.45 13.93 -12.46
CA THR A 119 -2.10 14.40 -13.81
C THR A 119 -0.59 14.51 -14.03
N PHE A 120 0.19 14.61 -12.95
CA PHE A 120 1.63 14.83 -12.94
C PHE A 120 2.08 16.11 -13.66
N GLY A 121 1.35 17.20 -13.43
CA GLY A 121 1.67 18.53 -13.96
C GLY A 121 2.96 19.16 -13.38
N PRO A 122 3.31 20.38 -13.83
CA PRO A 122 4.47 21.12 -13.33
C PRO A 122 4.28 21.72 -11.93
N ASP A 123 3.04 21.77 -11.43
CA ASP A 123 2.72 22.31 -10.11
C ASP A 123 2.55 21.19 -9.07
N LYS A 124 2.43 21.59 -7.80
CA LYS A 124 2.07 20.66 -6.73
C LYS A 124 0.60 20.28 -6.89
N GLU A 125 0.30 19.00 -6.84
CA GLU A 125 -1.06 18.48 -6.80
C GLU A 125 -1.22 17.56 -5.59
N ASP A 126 -2.43 17.56 -5.01
CA ASP A 126 -2.78 16.61 -3.96
C ASP A 126 -3.73 15.56 -4.59
N ALA A 127 -3.44 14.28 -4.34
CA ALA A 127 -4.20 13.14 -4.86
C ALA A 127 -4.57 12.20 -3.72
N THR A 128 -5.71 11.51 -3.83
CA THR A 128 -6.18 10.59 -2.79
C THR A 128 -6.17 9.16 -3.29
N VAL A 129 -5.67 8.25 -2.46
CA VAL A 129 -5.75 6.80 -2.66
C VAL A 129 -6.75 6.25 -1.66
N GLU A 130 -7.76 5.56 -2.18
CA GLU A 130 -8.71 4.80 -1.36
C GLU A 130 -8.19 3.37 -1.20
N VAL A 131 -8.24 2.87 0.03
CA VAL A 131 -7.79 1.53 0.39
C VAL A 131 -8.88 0.80 1.14
N ALA A 132 -9.40 -0.27 0.52
CA ALA A 132 -10.33 -1.18 1.15
C ALA A 132 -9.58 -2.41 1.67
N ILE A 133 -9.67 -2.68 2.98
CA ILE A 133 -9.06 -3.84 3.62
C ILE A 133 -10.13 -4.87 3.93
N ARG A 134 -10.06 -6.01 3.23
CA ARG A 134 -11.00 -7.11 3.35
C ARG A 134 -10.37 -8.31 4.03
N ASP A 135 -11.15 -8.98 4.87
CA ASP A 135 -10.76 -10.26 5.44
C ASP A 135 -10.91 -11.40 4.41
N ASP A 136 -10.50 -12.62 4.77
CA ASP A 136 -10.55 -13.79 3.88
C ASP A 136 -11.99 -14.22 3.55
N ARG A 137 -13.00 -13.66 4.25
CA ARG A 137 -14.43 -13.87 4.00
C ARG A 137 -15.00 -12.80 3.07
N GLY A 138 -14.19 -11.85 2.63
CA GLY A 138 -14.60 -10.73 1.77
C GLY A 138 -15.24 -9.55 2.52
N THR A 139 -15.26 -9.58 3.85
CA THR A 139 -15.82 -8.48 4.65
C THR A 139 -14.82 -7.34 4.70
N GLU A 140 -15.23 -6.14 4.31
CA GLU A 140 -14.41 -4.94 4.48
C GLU A 140 -14.34 -4.57 5.95
N ALA A 141 -13.19 -4.80 6.57
CA ALA A 141 -12.96 -4.56 7.99
C ALA A 141 -12.49 -3.12 8.24
N VAL A 142 -11.69 -2.57 7.32
CA VAL A 142 -11.12 -1.24 7.44
C VAL A 142 -11.15 -0.56 6.08
N HIS A 143 -11.51 0.73 6.08
CA HIS A 143 -11.38 1.59 4.91
C HIS A 143 -10.44 2.74 5.25
N ALA A 144 -9.50 3.07 4.36
CA ALA A 144 -8.59 4.19 4.54
C ALA A 144 -8.54 5.09 3.30
N SER A 145 -8.60 6.40 3.52
CA SER A 145 -8.43 7.42 2.49
C SER A 145 -7.13 8.16 2.76
N ILE A 146 -6.10 7.93 1.94
CA ILE A 146 -4.76 8.47 2.13
C ILE A 146 -4.50 9.57 1.11
N ARG A 147 -4.25 10.79 1.61
CA ARG A 147 -3.92 11.96 0.81
C ARG A 147 -2.42 12.03 0.60
N LEU A 148 -2.01 12.15 -0.66
CA LEU A 148 -0.65 12.32 -1.12
C LEU A 148 -0.46 13.72 -1.67
N ARG A 149 0.69 14.32 -1.37
CA ARG A 149 1.19 15.49 -2.09
C ARG A 149 2.20 15.04 -3.13
N ILE A 150 1.92 15.34 -4.39
CA ILE A 150 2.77 15.05 -5.53
C ILE A 150 3.37 16.37 -6.03
N SER A 151 4.67 16.39 -6.32
CA SER A 151 5.35 17.57 -6.84
C SER A 151 6.47 17.18 -7.79
N PRO A 152 6.88 18.06 -8.72
CA PRO A 152 8.12 17.87 -9.45
C PRO A 152 9.29 17.70 -8.48
N ARG A 153 10.27 16.90 -8.89
CA ARG A 153 11.53 16.78 -8.18
C ARG A 153 12.37 18.04 -8.50
N PRO A 154 12.95 18.70 -7.49
CA PRO A 154 13.87 19.81 -7.73
C PRO A 154 15.05 19.32 -8.60
N PRO A 155 15.59 20.16 -9.52
CA PRO A 155 16.86 19.86 -10.16
C PRO A 155 17.92 19.64 -9.08
N ARG A 156 18.64 18.52 -9.19
CA ARG A 156 19.77 18.19 -8.32
C ARG A 156 21.01 18.93 -8.76
#